data_AF-A0A2K1G122-F1
#
_entry.id   AF-A0A2K1G122-F1
#
_cell.length_a   1.000
_cell.length_b   1.000
_cell.length_c   1.000
_cell.angle_alpha   90.00
_cell.angle_beta   90.00
_cell.angle_gamma   90.00
#
_symmetry.space_group_name_H-M   'P 1'
#
loop_
_entity.id
_entity.type
_entity.pdbx_description
1 polymer ?
#
loop_
_entity_poly.entity_id
_entity_poly.type
_entity_poly.pdbx_seq_one_letter_code
_entity_poly.pdbx_strand_id
1 'polypeptide(L)'
;MRKVFVAVLVLGLGACTRAIPITDTEGERVWMIECGAAVSFSVCHTRAQKMCPGGYATLSEDAGFNRKEVRVRCLPPKDTADQAPSALSSTTAPGAPKSAESRLRDLQSLFDKGLITEQEYETRRRSIIGAL
;
A
#
# COMPACT_ATOMS: atom_id res chain seq x y z
N MET A 1 5.93 -28.35 -51.67
CA MET A 1 6.42 -28.07 -50.31
C MET A 1 5.62 -26.92 -49.72
N ARG A 2 4.55 -27.21 -48.96
CA ARG A 2 3.64 -26.19 -48.42
C ARG A 2 3.93 -26.06 -46.93
N LYS A 3 4.70 -25.02 -46.58
CA LYS A 3 5.11 -24.67 -45.22
C LYS A 3 3.85 -24.40 -44.40
N VAL A 4 3.48 -25.33 -43.52
CA VAL A 4 2.41 -25.14 -42.54
C VAL A 4 2.96 -24.20 -41.48
N PHE A 5 2.71 -22.90 -41.66
CA PHE A 5 2.85 -21.92 -40.59
C PHE A 5 1.78 -22.24 -39.56
N VAL A 6 2.13 -23.03 -38.54
CA VAL A 6 1.34 -23.19 -37.32
C VAL A 6 1.34 -21.83 -36.64
N ALA A 7 0.31 -21.02 -36.93
CA ALA A 7 0.01 -19.83 -36.17
C ALA A 7 -0.44 -20.31 -34.78
N VAL A 8 0.52 -20.40 -33.85
CA VAL A 8 0.25 -20.55 -32.42
C VAL A 8 -0.42 -19.25 -31.98
N LEU A 9 -1.75 -19.26 -32.07
CA LEU A 9 -2.59 -18.17 -31.59
C LEU A 9 -2.66 -18.33 -30.06
N VAL A 10 -1.62 -17.81 -29.39
CA VAL A 10 -1.61 -17.62 -27.94
C VAL A 10 -2.69 -16.57 -27.63
N LEU A 11 -3.94 -17.02 -27.47
CA LEU A 11 -4.98 -16.24 -26.83
C LEU A 11 -4.51 -15.97 -25.40
N GLY A 12 -3.99 -14.75 -25.19
CA GLY A 12 -3.75 -14.21 -23.87
C GLY A 12 -5.07 -14.09 -23.12
N LEU A 13 -5.42 -15.13 -22.35
CA LEU A 13 -6.44 -15.09 -21.32
C LEU A 13 -5.93 -14.17 -20.21
N GLY A 14 -6.02 -12.86 -20.44
CA GLY A 14 -5.77 -11.86 -19.43
C GLY A 14 -6.68 -12.12 -18.25
N ALA A 15 -6.08 -12.36 -17.08
CA ALA A 15 -6.77 -12.54 -15.81
C ALA A 15 -7.53 -11.24 -15.46
N CYS A 16 -8.76 -11.11 -15.98
CA CYS A 16 -9.64 -9.98 -15.70
C CYS A 16 -9.99 -9.98 -14.21
N THR A 17 -9.25 -9.19 -13.43
CA THR A 17 -9.60 -8.91 -12.04
C THR A 17 -10.73 -7.90 -12.01
N ARG A 18 -11.85 -8.23 -11.36
CA ARG A 18 -13.00 -7.35 -11.20
C ARG A 18 -13.09 -6.84 -9.76
N ALA A 19 -13.76 -5.71 -9.58
CA ALA A 19 -14.10 -5.15 -8.28
C ALA A 19 -15.56 -4.74 -8.34
N ILE A 20 -16.37 -5.29 -7.44
CA ILE A 20 -17.82 -5.11 -7.40
C ILE A 20 -18.16 -4.54 -6.03
N PRO A 21 -18.88 -3.41 -5.94
CA PRO A 21 -19.36 -2.92 -4.67
C PRO A 21 -20.53 -3.79 -4.21
N ILE A 22 -20.47 -4.26 -2.96
CA ILE A 22 -21.52 -5.03 -2.29
C ILE A 22 -21.84 -4.38 -0.95
N THR A 23 -22.98 -4.75 -0.40
CA THR A 23 -23.35 -4.40 0.99
C THR A 23 -23.12 -5.62 1.84
N ASP A 24 -22.38 -5.48 2.93
CA ASP A 24 -22.20 -6.57 3.89
C ASP A 24 -23.47 -6.80 4.71
N THR A 25 -23.51 -7.88 5.48
CA THR A 25 -24.60 -8.20 6.42
C THR A 25 -24.84 -7.11 7.46
N GLU A 26 -23.82 -6.31 7.78
CA GLU A 26 -23.91 -5.14 8.66
C GLU A 26 -24.46 -3.88 7.97
N GLY A 27 -24.81 -3.95 6.68
CA GLY A 27 -25.26 -2.79 5.90
C GLY A 27 -24.14 -1.88 5.39
N GLU A 28 -22.87 -2.27 5.60
CA GLU A 28 -21.72 -1.46 5.22
C GLU A 28 -21.28 -1.68 3.76
N ARG A 29 -20.79 -0.62 3.10
CA ARG A 29 -20.27 -0.71 1.73
C ARG A 29 -18.90 -1.39 1.70
N VAL A 30 -18.84 -2.54 1.05
CA VAL A 30 -17.66 -3.39 0.91
C VAL A 30 -17.36 -3.60 -0.57
N TRP A 31 -16.08 -3.74 -0.93
CA TRP A 31 -15.67 -4.14 -2.26
C TRP A 31 -15.37 -5.63 -2.30
N MET A 32 -16.09 -6.37 -3.14
CA MET A 32 -15.76 -7.74 -3.48
C MET A 32 -14.86 -7.75 -4.71
N ILE A 33 -13.64 -8.23 -4.52
CA ILE A 33 -12.58 -8.23 -5.51
C ILE A 33 -12.31 -9.66 -5.91
N GLU A 34 -12.11 -9.82 -7.19
CA GLU A 34 -12.68 -10.93 -7.88
C GLU A 34 -11.58 -11.30 -8.90
N CYS A 35 -10.68 -12.20 -8.50
CA CYS A 35 -9.39 -12.45 -9.16
C CYS A 35 -9.36 -13.82 -9.82
N GLY A 36 -8.71 -13.91 -10.98
CA GLY A 36 -8.57 -15.18 -11.68
C GLY A 36 -7.94 -16.27 -10.80
N ALA A 37 -8.43 -17.51 -10.88
CA ALA A 37 -7.92 -18.60 -10.03
C ALA A 37 -6.41 -18.88 -10.21
N ALA A 38 -5.88 -18.63 -11.41
CA ALA A 38 -4.47 -18.82 -11.74
C ALA A 38 -3.54 -17.75 -11.12
N VAL A 39 -4.07 -16.66 -10.55
CA VAL A 39 -3.25 -15.59 -9.95
C VAL A 39 -3.17 -15.72 -8.43
N SER A 40 -2.14 -15.14 -7.83
CA SER A 40 -2.01 -15.05 -6.38
C SER A 40 -2.96 -13.99 -5.80
N PHE A 41 -3.30 -14.11 -4.52
CA PHE A 41 -4.12 -13.14 -3.80
C PHE A 41 -3.54 -11.71 -3.82
N SER A 42 -2.22 -11.57 -4.03
CA SER A 42 -1.56 -10.27 -4.22
C SER A 42 -2.20 -9.44 -5.34
N VAL A 43 -2.73 -10.07 -6.39
CA VAL A 43 -3.44 -9.36 -7.46
C VAL A 43 -4.77 -8.76 -6.96
N CYS A 44 -5.47 -9.45 -6.06
CA CYS A 44 -6.66 -8.94 -5.39
C CYS A 44 -6.34 -7.76 -4.51
N HIS A 45 -5.30 -7.89 -3.69
CA HIS A 45 -4.81 -6.84 -2.80
C HIS A 45 -4.33 -5.61 -3.56
N THR A 46 -3.70 -5.80 -4.73
CA THR A 46 -3.30 -4.70 -5.61
C THR A 46 -4.52 -3.97 -6.18
N ARG A 47 -5.56 -4.70 -6.58
CA ARG A 47 -6.81 -4.08 -7.05
C ARG A 47 -7.54 -3.39 -5.91
N ALA A 48 -7.51 -3.94 -4.70
CA ALA A 48 -8.10 -3.36 -3.50
C ALA A 48 -7.51 -1.98 -3.20
N GLN A 49 -6.18 -1.89 -3.24
CA GLN A 49 -5.47 -0.63 -3.03
C GLN A 49 -5.81 0.42 -4.08
N LYS A 50 -6.07 0.01 -5.34
CA LYS A 50 -6.53 0.92 -6.40
C LYS A 50 -7.95 1.44 -6.15
N MET A 51 -8.83 0.63 -5.55
CA MET A 51 -10.21 1.03 -5.25
C MET A 51 -10.29 1.84 -3.95
N CYS A 52 -9.43 1.55 -2.99
CA CYS A 52 -9.36 2.20 -1.68
C CYS A 52 -7.99 2.90 -1.52
N PRO A 53 -7.81 4.13 -2.05
CA PRO A 53 -6.54 4.85 -1.96
C PRO A 53 -6.14 5.19 -0.52
N GLY A 54 -7.12 5.26 0.39
CA GLY A 54 -6.90 5.45 1.82
C GLY A 54 -6.41 4.22 2.58
N GLY A 55 -6.28 3.09 1.91
CA GLY A 55 -6.09 1.78 2.52
C GLY A 55 -7.41 1.02 2.66
N TYR A 56 -7.29 -0.27 2.99
CA TYR A 56 -8.44 -1.14 3.16
C TYR A 56 -8.18 -2.14 4.28
N ALA A 57 -9.26 -2.61 4.89
CA ALA A 57 -9.26 -3.77 5.78
C ALA A 57 -9.83 -4.96 5.02
N THR A 58 -9.13 -6.09 5.05
CA THR A 58 -9.62 -7.36 4.50
C THR A 58 -10.65 -7.95 5.45
N LEU A 59 -11.87 -8.18 4.96
CA LEU A 59 -12.95 -8.80 5.73
C LEU A 59 -12.97 -10.32 5.55
N SER A 60 -12.80 -10.78 4.32
CA SER A 60 -12.72 -12.21 4.01
C SER A 60 -11.92 -12.47 2.74
N GLU A 61 -11.26 -13.63 2.71
CA GLU A 61 -10.54 -14.14 1.55
C GLU A 61 -11.05 -15.54 1.25
N ASP A 62 -11.46 -15.78 0.00
CA ASP A 62 -11.94 -17.05 -0.47
C ASP A 62 -11.05 -17.54 -1.61
N ALA A 63 -10.47 -18.72 -1.44
CA ALA A 63 -9.54 -19.29 -2.41
C ALA A 63 -10.22 -20.08 -3.53
N GLY A 64 -11.56 -20.07 -3.55
CA GLY A 64 -12.47 -20.84 -4.40
C GLY A 64 -11.86 -21.57 -5.61
N PHE A 65 -12.27 -22.84 -5.80
CA PHE A 65 -11.69 -23.74 -6.80
C PHE A 65 -11.63 -23.16 -8.23
N ASN A 66 -12.64 -22.37 -8.61
CA ASN A 66 -12.70 -21.70 -9.91
C ASN A 66 -12.25 -20.24 -9.87
N ARG A 67 -12.27 -19.60 -8.68
CA ARG A 67 -11.98 -18.18 -8.57
C ARG A 67 -11.64 -17.74 -7.16
N LYS A 68 -10.67 -16.84 -7.05
CA LYS A 68 -10.28 -16.24 -5.78
C LYS A 68 -11.01 -14.94 -5.58
N GLU A 69 -11.51 -14.74 -4.37
CA GLU A 69 -12.28 -13.58 -3.99
C GLU A 69 -11.72 -12.97 -2.71
N VAL A 70 -11.72 -11.64 -2.63
CA VAL A 70 -11.31 -10.90 -1.44
C VAL A 70 -12.36 -9.83 -1.20
N ARG A 71 -12.95 -9.80 -0.02
CA ARG A 71 -13.85 -8.73 0.41
C ARG A 71 -13.07 -7.75 1.25
N VAL A 72 -13.13 -6.47 0.88
CA VAL A 72 -12.40 -5.41 1.56
C VAL A 72 -13.32 -4.24 1.91
N ARG A 73 -13.14 -3.69 3.10
CA ARG A 73 -13.74 -2.43 3.53
C ARG A 73 -12.74 -1.32 3.27
N CYS A 74 -13.12 -0.28 2.54
CA CYS A 74 -12.23 0.87 2.38
C CYS A 74 -12.10 1.59 3.72
N LEU A 75 -10.86 1.88 4.11
CA LEU A 75 -10.57 2.73 5.25
C LEU A 75 -10.59 4.19 4.79
N PRO A 76 -10.95 5.13 5.67
CA PRO A 76 -10.71 6.53 5.40
C PRO A 76 -9.22 6.74 5.10
N PRO A 77 -8.85 7.70 4.24
CA PRO A 77 -7.46 8.03 4.00
C PRO A 77 -6.73 8.22 5.32
N LYS A 78 -5.62 7.49 5.48
CA LYS A 78 -4.80 7.44 6.71
C LYS A 78 -4.28 8.80 7.18
N ASP A 79 -4.60 9.89 6.47
CA ASP A 79 -4.43 11.27 6.91
C ASP A 79 -5.33 11.65 8.10
N THR A 80 -6.38 10.87 8.44
CA THR A 80 -7.31 11.22 9.54
C THR A 80 -7.31 10.24 10.72
N ALA A 81 -6.65 9.07 10.65
CA ALA A 81 -6.71 8.05 11.71
C ALA A 81 -5.43 7.87 12.54
N ASP A 82 -4.30 8.43 12.10
CA ASP A 82 -3.07 8.53 12.90
C ASP A 82 -2.70 10.01 13.21
N GLN A 83 -3.59 10.95 12.85
CA GLN A 83 -3.32 12.37 12.92
C GLN A 83 -4.34 13.13 13.77
N ALA A 84 -4.13 13.07 15.08
CA ALA A 84 -4.51 14.14 16.00
C ALA A 84 -3.30 14.45 16.89
N PRO A 85 -2.51 15.53 16.66
CA PRO A 85 -2.41 16.42 15.51
C PRO A 85 -1.04 16.33 14.81
N SER A 86 -1.01 16.15 13.49
CA SER A 86 0.15 16.48 12.65
C SER A 86 -0.32 17.09 11.33
N ALA A 87 -1.15 18.12 11.38
CA ALA A 87 -1.22 18.99 10.22
C ALA A 87 0.21 19.53 9.98
N LEU A 88 0.72 19.38 8.75
CA LEU A 88 2.03 19.77 8.23
C LEU A 88 3.16 18.73 8.35
N SER A 89 3.27 17.84 7.36
CA SER A 89 4.48 17.76 6.52
C SER A 89 4.47 16.46 5.71
N SER A 90 4.25 16.56 4.39
CA SER A 90 4.87 15.73 3.35
C SER A 90 4.42 16.17 1.95
N THR A 91 4.71 17.42 1.59
CA THR A 91 4.92 17.77 0.17
C THR A 91 6.32 18.32 0.08
N THR A 92 7.27 17.53 -0.41
CA THR A 92 8.54 18.11 -0.86
C THR A 92 9.12 17.32 -2.03
N ALA A 93 9.07 17.97 -3.19
CA ALA A 93 9.86 17.70 -4.37
C ALA A 93 11.38 17.63 -4.03
N PRO A 94 12.18 16.88 -4.80
CA PRO A 94 13.61 16.78 -4.54
C PRO A 94 14.31 18.13 -4.80
N GLY A 95 14.73 18.82 -3.74
CA GLY A 95 15.49 20.07 -3.84
C GLY A 95 15.49 21.02 -2.64
N ALA A 96 14.63 20.83 -1.61
CA ALA A 96 14.63 21.69 -0.43
C ALA A 96 15.48 21.12 0.72
N PRO A 97 16.07 21.98 1.59
CA PRO A 97 16.75 21.51 2.79
C PRO A 97 15.74 20.78 3.69
N LYS A 98 16.06 19.53 4.04
CA LYS A 98 15.21 18.71 4.92
C LYS A 98 14.90 19.48 6.22
N SER A 99 13.61 19.70 6.51
CA SER A 99 13.14 20.32 7.75
C SER A 99 13.71 19.59 8.98
N ALA A 100 13.88 20.31 10.10
CA ALA A 100 14.47 19.75 11.32
C ALA A 100 13.78 18.45 11.78
N GLU A 101 12.45 18.39 11.72
CA GLU A 101 11.68 17.18 12.03
C GLU A 101 12.04 15.98 11.14
N SER A 102 12.25 16.20 9.83
CA SER A 102 12.67 15.14 8.91
C SER A 102 14.06 14.59 9.29
N ARG A 103 14.98 15.48 9.66
CA ARG A 103 16.33 15.12 10.12
C ARG A 103 16.29 14.38 11.47
N LEU A 104 15.37 14.75 12.36
CA LEU A 104 15.15 14.04 13.63
C LEU A 104 14.63 12.61 13.40
N ARG A 105 13.68 12.41 12.48
CA ARG A 105 13.17 11.07 12.13
C ARG A 105 14.24 10.18 11.52
N ASP A 106 15.04 10.70 10.59
CA ASP A 106 16.17 9.97 10.00
C ASP A 106 17.16 9.54 11.11
N LEU A 107 17.49 10.44 12.03
CA LEU A 107 18.42 10.19 13.14
C LEU A 107 17.90 9.09 14.09
N GLN A 108 16.60 9.12 14.41
CA GLN A 108 15.96 8.11 15.26
C GLN A 108 15.98 6.72 14.59
N SER A 109 15.77 6.64 13.27
CA SER A 109 15.85 5.37 12.55
C SER A 109 17.26 4.76 12.59
N LEU A 110 18.31 5.60 12.56
CA LEU A 110 19.68 5.10 12.68
C LEU A 110 19.96 4.54 14.09
N PHE A 111 19.43 5.18 15.14
CA PHE A 111 19.57 4.70 16.51
C PHE A 111 18.82 3.39 16.74
N ASP A 112 17.58 3.28 16.26
CA ASP A 112 16.75 2.07 16.37
C ASP A 112 17.39 0.85 15.68
N LYS A 113 18.06 1.09 14.54
CA LYS A 113 18.83 0.07 13.81
C LYS A 113 20.17 -0.27 14.48
N GLY A 114 20.51 0.38 15.59
CA GLY A 114 21.80 0.23 16.27
C GLY A 114 23.00 0.72 15.44
N LEU A 115 22.77 1.58 14.45
CA LEU A 115 23.84 2.13 13.59
C LEU A 115 24.61 3.26 14.27
N ILE A 116 24.02 3.85 15.30
CA ILE A 116 24.65 4.87 16.14
C ILE A 116 24.40 4.57 17.62
N THR A 117 25.28 5.08 18.46
CA THR A 117 25.15 4.98 19.92
C THR A 117 24.21 6.06 20.47
N GLU A 118 23.73 5.87 21.70
CA GLU A 118 22.83 6.83 22.37
C GLU A 118 23.48 8.22 22.51
N GLN A 119 24.77 8.29 22.82
CA GLN A 119 25.47 9.57 22.90
C GLN A 119 25.55 10.30 21.54
N GLU A 120 25.74 9.57 20.44
CA GLU A 120 25.72 10.16 19.10
C GLU A 120 24.33 10.67 18.72
N TYR A 121 23.30 9.91 19.07
CA TYR A 121 21.92 10.31 18.85
C TYR A 121 21.61 11.62 19.59
N GLU A 122 21.89 11.71 20.89
CA GLU A 122 21.61 12.90 21.69
C GLU A 122 22.38 14.14 21.19
N THR A 123 23.65 13.96 20.81
CA THR A 123 24.48 15.04 20.28
C THR A 123 23.93 15.59 18.96
N ARG A 124 23.63 14.69 18.01
CA ARG A 124 23.08 15.07 16.69
C ARG A 124 21.68 15.66 16.84
N ARG A 125 20.87 15.13 17.77
CA ARG A 125 19.53 15.63 18.11
C ARG A 125 19.59 17.06 18.63
N ARG A 126 20.50 17.36 19.58
CA ARG A 126 20.70 18.73 20.08
C ARG A 126 21.13 19.70 18.98
N SER A 127 22.01 19.28 18.07
CA SER A 127 22.43 20.13 16.95
C SER A 127 21.29 20.45 15.99
N ILE A 128 20.33 19.53 15.79
CA ILE A 128 19.17 19.77 14.93
C ILE A 128 18.18 20.72 15.60
N ILE A 129 17.93 20.55 16.90
CA ILE A 129 17.01 21.41 17.67
C ILE A 129 17.60 22.82 17.87
N GLY A 130 18.91 22.93 18.09
CA GLY A 130 19.57 24.24 18.24
C GLY A 130 19.75 25.02 16.94
N ALA A 131 19.43 24.41 15.78
CA ALA A 131 19.47 25.04 14.46
C ALA A 131 18.08 25.46 13.94
N LEU A 132 17.04 25.29 14.77
CA LEU A 132 15.68 25.81 14.58
C LEU A 132 15.61 27.26 15.07
#